data_AF-A0A8T3QJY5-F1
#
_entry.id   AF-A0A8T3QJY5-F1
#
_cell.length_a   1.000
_cell.length_b   1.000
_cell.length_c   1.000
_cell.angle_alpha   90.00
_cell.angle_beta   90.00
_cell.angle_gamma   90.00
#
_symmetry.space_group_name_H-M   'P 1'
#
loop_
_entity.id
_entity.type
_entity.pdbx_description
1 polymer ?
#
loop_
_entity_poly.entity_id
_entity_poly.type
_entity_poly.pdbx_seq_one_letter_code
_entity_poly.pdbx_strand_id
1 'polypeptide(L)'
;MPALEPLVGRRVIGDPDALDAAIWSGRDVVVLRLAPDEAFGIGATAVELDDEHAIDESEAGFVGAVLSTADLADVIARVDWSLPSDPSALAQGKVAGVPAKLLIGDPSLLVTHAAYAGELADRLGWSS
;
A
#
# COMPACT_ATOMS: atom_id res chain seq x y z
N MET A 1 19.18 5.45 1.23
CA MET A 1 18.01 5.27 2.11
C MET A 1 16.78 5.53 1.27
N PRO A 2 15.73 4.71 1.41
CA PRO A 2 14.50 4.87 0.63
C PRO A 2 13.83 6.21 0.96
N ALA A 3 13.30 6.89 -0.06
CA ALA A 3 12.44 8.05 0.12
C ALA A 3 10.98 7.60 0.09
N LEU A 4 10.15 8.16 0.98
CA LEU A 4 8.70 7.98 0.94
C LEU A 4 8.11 8.98 -0.07
N GLU A 5 7.69 8.47 -1.22
CA GLU A 5 7.15 9.27 -2.32
C GLU A 5 5.61 9.23 -2.33
N PRO A 6 4.93 10.30 -2.77
CA PRO A 6 3.47 10.28 -2.93
C PRO A 6 3.00 9.16 -3.84
N LEU A 7 2.02 8.40 -3.38
CA LEU A 7 1.33 7.38 -4.18
C LEU A 7 0.01 7.96 -4.66
N VAL A 8 -0.17 8.01 -5.97
CA VAL A 8 -1.37 8.56 -6.61
C VAL A 8 -2.07 7.46 -7.40
N GLY A 9 -3.40 7.46 -7.40
CA GLY A 9 -4.16 6.49 -8.16
C GLY A 9 -5.67 6.59 -7.95
N ARG A 10 -6.34 5.44 -7.99
CA ARG A 10 -7.78 5.31 -7.74
C ARG A 10 -8.04 4.47 -6.50
N ARG A 11 -8.87 4.97 -5.59
CA ARG A 11 -9.37 4.23 -4.43
C ARG A 11 -10.82 3.86 -4.68
N VAL A 12 -11.13 2.59 -4.48
CA VAL A 12 -12.42 2.01 -4.79
C VAL A 12 -12.96 1.29 -3.56
N ILE A 13 -14.20 1.60 -3.21
CA ILE A 13 -14.96 0.91 -2.16
C ILE A 13 -16.15 0.25 -2.83
N GLY A 14 -16.34 -1.05 -2.63
CA GLY A 14 -17.41 -1.80 -3.31
C GLY A 14 -17.45 -3.27 -2.90
N ASP A 15 -18.23 -4.06 -3.63
CA ASP A 15 -18.36 -5.49 -3.41
C ASP A 15 -16.99 -6.21 -3.53
N PRO A 16 -16.63 -7.09 -2.57
CA PRO A 16 -15.35 -7.79 -2.59
C PRO A 16 -15.09 -8.61 -3.86
N ASP A 17 -16.11 -9.32 -4.37
CA ASP A 17 -15.97 -10.17 -5.54
C ASP A 17 -15.82 -9.30 -6.81
N ALA A 18 -16.53 -8.16 -6.87
CA ALA A 18 -16.38 -7.18 -7.95
C ALA A 18 -14.98 -6.54 -7.95
N LEU A 19 -14.41 -6.24 -6.79
CA LEU A 19 -13.05 -5.71 -6.66
C LEU A 19 -11.99 -6.72 -7.07
N ASP A 20 -12.19 -8.00 -6.75
CA ASP A 20 -11.27 -9.08 -7.14
C ASP A 20 -11.34 -9.37 -8.65
N ALA A 21 -12.47 -9.09 -9.30
CA ALA A 21 -12.65 -9.18 -10.75
C ALA A 21 -12.34 -7.88 -11.53
N ALA A 22 -12.05 -6.78 -10.83
CA ALA A 22 -11.91 -5.46 -11.43
C ALA A 22 -10.72 -5.35 -12.39
N ILE A 23 -10.89 -4.58 -13.46
CA ILE A 23 -9.85 -4.28 -14.44
C ILE A 23 -9.31 -2.88 -14.17
N TRP A 24 -8.04 -2.80 -13.78
CA TRP A 24 -7.38 -1.54 -13.45
C TRP A 24 -6.55 -1.06 -14.64
N SER A 25 -6.81 0.17 -15.09
CA SER A 25 -6.09 0.79 -16.20
C SER A 25 -5.14 1.87 -15.69
N GLY A 26 -3.90 1.88 -16.16
CA GLY A 26 -2.87 2.85 -15.76
C GLY A 26 -1.48 2.41 -16.18
N ARG A 27 -0.46 3.14 -15.72
CA ARG A 27 0.95 2.76 -15.90
C ARG A 27 1.44 2.06 -14.63
N ASP A 28 2.04 0.88 -14.80
CA ASP A 28 2.68 0.12 -13.72
C ASP A 28 1.77 -0.04 -12.49
N VAL A 29 0.50 -0.39 -12.73
CA VAL A 29 -0.53 -0.40 -11.67
C VAL A 29 -0.20 -1.45 -10.61
N VAL A 30 -0.21 -1.03 -9.35
CA VAL A 30 -0.11 -1.91 -8.17
C VAL A 30 -1.40 -1.78 -7.37
N VAL A 31 -2.14 -2.88 -7.23
CA VAL A 31 -3.40 -2.91 -6.48
C VAL A 31 -3.15 -3.38 -5.06
N LEU A 32 -3.51 -2.54 -4.09
CA LEU A 32 -3.46 -2.86 -2.67
C LEU A 32 -4.88 -3.15 -2.16
N ARG A 33 -5.13 -4.36 -1.66
CA ARG A 33 -6.38 -4.69 -0.94
C ARG A 33 -6.27 -4.17 0.49
N LEU A 34 -6.87 -3.01 0.74
CA LEU A 34 -6.83 -2.32 2.04
C LEU A 34 -7.83 -2.93 3.02
N ALA A 35 -8.96 -3.41 2.51
CA ALA A 35 -9.96 -4.19 3.22
C ALA A 35 -10.64 -5.13 2.21
N PRO A 36 -11.48 -6.10 2.63
CA PRO A 36 -12.23 -6.93 1.70
C PRO A 36 -13.09 -6.12 0.72
N ASP A 37 -13.62 -4.98 1.15
CA ASP A 37 -14.48 -4.08 0.38
C ASP A 37 -13.75 -2.82 -0.11
N GLU A 38 -12.42 -2.78 0.00
CA GLU A 38 -11.63 -1.59 -0.33
C GLU A 38 -10.32 -1.92 -1.05
N ALA A 39 -10.05 -1.24 -2.16
CA ALA A 39 -8.82 -1.37 -2.92
C ALA A 39 -8.24 0.00 -3.31
N PHE A 40 -6.92 0.08 -3.35
CA PHE A 40 -6.20 1.24 -3.87
C PHE A 40 -5.28 0.80 -5.01
N GLY A 41 -5.61 1.20 -6.23
CA GLY A 41 -4.78 1.00 -7.42
C GLY A 41 -3.80 2.15 -7.58
N ILE A 42 -2.56 1.97 -7.11
CA ILE A 42 -1.46 2.92 -7.31
C ILE A 42 -1.14 2.98 -8.80
N GLY A 43 -1.00 4.19 -9.35
CA GLY A 43 -0.76 4.41 -10.79
C GLY A 43 -2.00 4.19 -11.67
N ALA A 44 -3.11 3.73 -11.10
CA ALA A 44 -4.37 3.57 -11.84
C ALA A 44 -4.97 4.94 -12.18
N THR A 45 -5.46 5.07 -13.40
CA THR A 45 -6.21 6.23 -13.90
C THR A 45 -7.70 5.92 -14.05
N ALA A 46 -8.07 4.65 -14.13
CA ALA A 46 -9.45 4.18 -14.20
C ALA A 46 -9.56 2.75 -13.67
N VAL A 47 -10.78 2.36 -13.30
CA VAL A 47 -11.16 1.00 -12.91
C VAL A 47 -12.47 0.64 -13.59
N GLU A 48 -12.58 -0.59 -14.08
CA GLU A 48 -13.84 -1.18 -14.54
C GLU A 48 -14.21 -2.31 -13.59
N LEU A 49 -15.42 -2.28 -13.02
CA LEU A 49 -15.94 -3.29 -12.10
C LEU A 49 -17.46 -3.43 -12.23
N ASP A 50 -17.98 -4.60 -11.90
CA ASP A 50 -19.41 -4.92 -11.94
C ASP A 50 -20.06 -4.66 -10.57
N ASP A 51 -20.13 -3.37 -10.20
CA ASP A 51 -20.79 -2.90 -8.98
C ASP A 51 -21.34 -1.48 -9.20
N GLU A 52 -22.68 -1.35 -9.27
CA GLU A 52 -23.36 -0.07 -9.49
C GLU A 52 -23.29 0.90 -8.30
N HIS A 53 -22.92 0.40 -7.12
CA HIS A 53 -22.82 1.16 -5.88
C HIS A 53 -21.39 1.45 -5.47
N ALA A 54 -20.42 1.01 -6.27
CA ALA A 54 -19.02 1.27 -6.02
C ALA A 54 -18.72 2.78 -5.97
N ILE A 55 -17.93 3.17 -4.99
CA ILE A 55 -17.37 4.51 -4.87
C ILE A 55 -15.97 4.47 -5.47
N ASP A 56 -15.73 5.22 -6.56
CA ASP A 56 -14.43 5.31 -7.23
C ASP A 56 -13.91 6.76 -7.21
N GLU A 57 -12.86 7.00 -6.44
CA GLU A 57 -12.30 8.32 -6.16
C GLU A 57 -10.80 8.40 -6.45
N SER A 58 -10.32 9.61 -6.70
CA SER A 58 -8.88 9.87 -6.80
C SER A 58 -8.24 9.83 -5.41
N GLU A 59 -7.10 9.15 -5.30
CA GLU A 59 -6.40 8.96 -4.03
C GLU A 59 -4.94 9.47 -4.13
N ALA A 60 -4.49 10.17 -3.09
CA ALA A 60 -3.17 10.79 -2.99
C ALA A 60 -2.70 10.98 -1.52
N GLY A 61 -3.42 10.42 -0.55
CA GLY A 61 -3.18 10.50 0.88
C GLY A 61 -2.17 9.47 1.40
N PHE A 62 -1.64 8.61 0.54
CA PHE A 62 -0.59 7.65 0.88
C PHE A 62 0.76 8.05 0.30
N VAL A 63 1.81 7.68 1.01
CA VAL A 63 3.20 7.69 0.52
C VAL A 63 3.76 6.27 0.60
N GLY A 64 4.78 5.98 -0.19
CA GLY A 64 5.46 4.69 -0.10
C GLY A 64 6.88 4.68 -0.63
N ALA A 65 7.57 3.60 -0.33
CA ALA A 65 8.94 3.36 -0.76
C ALA A 65 9.07 1.92 -1.27
N VAL A 66 9.64 1.77 -2.47
CA VAL A 66 10.10 0.47 -2.95
C VAL A 66 11.33 0.06 -2.14
N LEU A 67 11.31 -1.16 -1.62
CA LEU A 67 12.33 -1.67 -0.72
C LEU A 67 13.28 -2.61 -1.46
N SER A 68 14.59 -2.41 -1.27
CA SER A 68 15.56 -3.47 -1.55
C SER A 68 15.40 -4.61 -0.53
N THR A 69 16.03 -5.75 -0.78
CA THR A 69 16.08 -6.85 0.21
C THR A 69 16.64 -6.39 1.56
N ALA A 70 17.64 -5.50 1.55
CA ALA A 70 18.23 -4.96 2.78
C ALA A 70 17.25 -4.03 3.51
N ASP A 71 16.59 -3.11 2.79
CA ASP A 71 15.61 -2.20 3.39
C ASP A 71 14.41 -2.98 3.96
N LEU A 72 13.97 -4.03 3.27
CA LEU A 72 12.89 -4.90 3.74
C LEU A 72 13.28 -5.62 5.02
N ALA A 73 14.49 -6.19 5.11
CA ALA A 73 14.96 -6.85 6.31
C ALA A 73 15.00 -5.88 7.51
N ASP A 74 15.48 -4.66 7.28
CA ASP A 74 15.51 -3.60 8.28
C ASP A 74 14.11 -3.17 8.75
N VAL A 75 13.14 -3.10 7.83
CA VAL A 75 11.75 -2.79 8.15
C VAL A 75 11.10 -3.93 8.95
N ILE A 76 11.28 -5.18 8.52
CA ILE A 76 10.74 -6.36 9.21
C ILE A 76 11.30 -6.47 10.63
N ALA A 77 12.57 -6.12 10.85
CA ALA A 77 13.16 -6.10 12.19
C ALA A 77 12.48 -5.11 13.15
N ARG A 78 11.66 -4.17 12.65
CA ARG A 78 10.91 -3.16 13.41
C ARG A 78 9.41 -3.45 13.49
N VAL A 79 8.99 -4.63 13.03
CA VAL A 79 7.61 -5.13 13.10
C VAL A 79 7.46 -6.01 14.34
N ASP A 80 6.44 -5.74 15.15
CA ASP A 80 6.11 -6.46 16.40
C ASP A 80 4.87 -7.35 16.29
N TRP A 81 4.36 -7.56 15.07
CA TRP A 81 3.17 -8.36 14.76
C TRP A 81 3.47 -9.44 13.73
N SER A 82 2.59 -10.43 13.64
CA SER A 82 2.74 -11.54 12.68
C SER A 82 2.41 -11.08 11.27
N LEU A 83 3.40 -11.15 10.38
CA LEU A 83 3.18 -10.97 8.95
C LEU A 83 2.32 -12.11 8.39
N PRO A 84 1.44 -11.84 7.40
CA PRO A 84 0.68 -12.88 6.71
C PRO A 84 1.61 -13.94 6.13
N SER A 85 1.17 -15.20 6.15
CA SER A 85 1.86 -16.30 5.48
C SER A 85 1.61 -16.34 3.97
N ASP A 86 0.55 -15.68 3.52
CA ASP A 86 0.23 -15.52 2.11
C ASP A 86 1.06 -14.36 1.54
N PRO A 87 1.96 -14.61 0.57
CA PRO A 87 2.81 -13.59 -0.03
C PRO A 87 2.02 -12.55 -0.85
N SER A 88 0.78 -12.84 -1.25
CA SER A 88 -0.08 -11.90 -1.98
C SER A 88 -0.86 -10.96 -1.06
N ALA A 89 -0.92 -11.28 0.24
CA ALA A 89 -1.69 -10.52 1.20
C ALA A 89 -0.96 -9.23 1.63
N LEU A 90 -1.69 -8.12 1.62
CA LEU A 90 -1.19 -6.86 2.18
C LEU A 90 -1.09 -6.97 3.70
N ALA A 91 0.13 -6.90 4.21
CA ALA A 91 0.38 -6.95 5.63
C ALA A 91 0.12 -5.56 6.23
N GLN A 92 -0.75 -5.46 7.23
CA GLN A 92 -1.14 -4.17 7.82
C GLN A 92 -0.92 -4.16 9.34
N GLY A 93 -0.26 -3.11 9.83
CA GLY A 93 0.03 -3.00 11.26
C GLY A 93 0.87 -1.76 11.57
N LYS A 94 1.75 -1.88 12.55
CA LYS A 94 2.70 -0.83 12.90
C LYS A 94 4.12 -1.22 12.47
N VAL A 95 4.84 -0.29 11.86
CA VAL A 95 6.28 -0.41 11.58
C VAL A 95 6.98 0.62 12.45
N ALA A 96 7.87 0.18 13.33
CA ALA A 96 8.49 1.04 14.34
C ALA A 96 7.46 1.82 15.19
N GLY A 97 6.26 1.26 15.40
CA GLY A 97 5.17 1.90 16.14
C GLY A 97 4.30 2.89 15.34
N VAL A 98 4.56 3.09 14.05
CA VAL A 98 3.78 3.98 13.16
C VAL A 98 2.87 3.16 12.25
N PRO A 99 1.58 3.53 12.05
CA PRO A 99 0.68 2.82 11.15
C PRO A 99 1.24 2.72 9.73
N ALA A 100 1.40 1.51 9.22
CA ALA A 100 1.97 1.25 7.92
C ALA A 100 1.43 -0.06 7.33
N LYS A 101 1.71 -0.27 6.05
CA LYS A 101 1.34 -1.44 5.27
C LYS A 101 2.59 -1.94 4.52
N LEU A 102 2.69 -3.24 4.36
CA LEU A 102 3.77 -3.90 3.64
C LEU A 102 3.18 -4.85 2.60
N LEU A 103 3.50 -4.59 1.34
CA LEU A 103 3.33 -5.56 0.27
C LEU A 103 4.68 -6.25 0.07
N ILE A 104 4.77 -7.53 0.40
CA ILE A 104 6.00 -8.31 0.26
C ILE A 104 5.95 -9.01 -1.09
N GLY A 105 6.91 -8.70 -1.96
CA GLY A 105 6.95 -9.22 -3.32
C GLY A 105 8.14 -8.70 -4.09
N ASP A 106 8.05 -8.78 -5.42
CA ASP A 106 9.04 -8.21 -6.35
C ASP A 106 8.34 -7.17 -7.26
N PRO A 107 8.39 -5.86 -6.93
CA PRO A 107 9.07 -5.27 -5.78
C PRO A 107 8.27 -5.35 -4.47
N SER A 108 8.98 -5.23 -3.33
CA SER A 108 8.36 -5.03 -2.02
C SER A 108 8.10 -3.54 -1.77
N LEU A 109 6.98 -3.21 -1.15
CA LEU A 109 6.51 -1.83 -0.96
C LEU A 109 6.14 -1.59 0.51
N LEU A 110 6.73 -0.54 1.10
CA LEU A 110 6.26 0.06 2.35
C LEU A 110 5.31 1.20 2.02
N VAL A 111 4.15 1.23 2.66
CA VAL A 111 3.12 2.27 2.47
C VAL A 111 2.69 2.82 3.82
N THR A 112 2.55 4.13 3.94
CA THR A 112 1.92 4.78 5.09
C THR A 112 1.06 5.95 4.63
N HIS A 113 0.17 6.44 5.49
CA HIS A 113 -0.55 7.67 5.23
C HIS A 113 0.44 8.84 5.24
N ALA A 114 0.31 9.80 4.31
CA ALA A 114 1.23 10.91 4.12
C ALA A 114 1.46 11.73 5.41
N ALA A 115 0.41 11.84 6.25
CA ALA A 115 0.48 12.49 7.55
C ALA A 115 1.51 11.86 8.52
N TYR A 116 1.85 10.58 8.34
CA TYR A 116 2.82 9.85 9.17
C TYR A 116 4.19 9.68 8.50
N ALA A 117 4.38 10.23 7.29
CA ALA A 117 5.60 10.02 6.51
C ALA A 117 6.86 10.44 7.25
N GLY A 118 6.85 11.65 7.85
CA GLY A 118 7.99 12.16 8.61
C GLY A 118 8.30 11.30 9.83
N GLU A 119 7.28 10.96 10.63
CA GLU A 119 7.46 10.13 11.82
C GLU A 119 8.00 8.73 11.48
N LEU A 120 7.48 8.09 10.43
CA LEU A 120 7.96 6.78 9.99
C LEU A 120 9.41 6.86 9.52
N ALA A 121 9.76 7.87 8.71
CA ALA A 121 11.11 8.08 8.24
C ALA A 121 12.09 8.30 9.40
N ASP A 122 11.75 9.15 10.37
CA ASP A 122 12.57 9.40 11.56
C ASP A 122 12.83 8.10 12.36
N ARG A 123 11.79 7.30 12.61
CA ARG A 123 11.91 6.05 13.37
C ARG A 123 12.65 4.95 12.63
N LEU A 124 12.63 4.96 11.30
CA LEU A 124 13.45 4.08 10.47
C LEU A 124 14.89 4.59 10.34
N GLY A 125 15.15 5.83 10.75
CA GLY A 125 16.42 6.51 10.55
C GLY A 125 16.66 6.88 9.09
N TRP A 126 15.60 7.13 8.33
CA TRP A 126 15.58 7.50 6.91
C TRP A 126 15.59 9.01 6.66
N SER A 127 15.31 9.80 7.68
CA SER A 127 15.46 11.26 7.69
C SER A 127 16.93 11.66 7.75
N SER A 128 17.37 12.53 6.83
CA SER A 128 18.69 13.18 6.86
C SER A 128 18.78 14.30 7.88
#